data_AF-A0A0R2LB24-F1
#
_entry.id   AF-A0A0R2LB24-F1
#
_cell.length_a   1.000
_cell.length_b   1.000
_cell.length_c   1.000
_cell.angle_alpha   90.00
_cell.angle_beta   90.00
_cell.angle_gamma   90.00
#
_symmetry.space_group_name_H-M   'P 1'
#
loop_
_entity.id
_entity.type
_entity.pdbx_description
1 polymer ?
#
loop_
_entity_poly.entity_id
_entity_poly.type
_entity_poly.pdbx_seq_one_letter_code
_entity_poly.pdbx_strand_id
1 'polypeptide(L)' 'MHKAIVDVKNEREDMRLIEQHLLVQSGVITSSLEDEDFFLFMEVMAAKERDDRAVDPADAFKAMRGGA' A
#
# COMPACT_ATOMS: atom_id res chain seq x y z
N MET A 1 12.55 -19.01 0.25
CA MET A 1 12.66 -17.78 -0.55
C MET A 1 12.55 -16.61 0.41
N HIS A 2 13.56 -15.73 0.45
CA HIS A 2 13.48 -14.49 1.23
C HIS A 2 12.96 -13.41 0.31
N LYS A 3 11.79 -12.84 0.63
CA LYS A 3 11.19 -11.76 -0.15
C LYS A 3 11.81 -10.44 0.29
N ALA A 4 12.14 -9.56 -0.66
CA ALA A 4 12.69 -8.26 -0.29
C ALA A 4 11.64 -7.47 0.50
N ILE A 5 12.08 -6.73 1.52
CA ILE A 5 11.19 -5.90 2.36
C ILE A 5 10.36 -4.93 1.50
N VAL A 6 10.93 -4.46 0.39
CA VAL A 6 10.26 -3.60 -0.60
C VAL A 6 9.05 -4.28 -1.23
N ASP A 7 9.19 -5.55 -1.62
CA ASP A 7 8.09 -6.27 -2.26
C ASP A 7 6.94 -6.47 -1.28
N VAL A 8 7.25 -6.76 -0.01
CA VAL A 8 6.23 -6.87 1.05
C VAL A 8 5.52 -5.53 1.27
N LYS A 9 6.26 -4.41 1.26
CA LYS A 9 5.67 -3.07 1.38
C LYS A 9 4.78 -2.73 0.19
N ASN A 10 5.22 -3.04 -1.04
CA ASN A 10 4.46 -2.80 -2.25
C ASN A 10 3.17 -3.61 -2.27
N GLU A 11 3.21 -4.89 -1.90
CA GLU A 11 2.02 -5.73 -1.85
C GLU A 11 1.00 -5.24 -0.81
N ARG A 12 1.48 -4.76 0.34
CA ARG A 12 0.59 -4.18 1.34
C ARG A 12 -0.11 -2.93 0.82
N GLU A 13 0.61 -2.10 0.07
CA GLU A 13 0.04 -0.91 -0.56
C GLU A 13 -0.95 -1.27 -1.68
N ASP A 14 -0.66 -2.31 -2.48
CA ASP A 14 -1.57 -2.81 -3.52
C ASP A 14 -2.89 -3.31 -2.90
N MET A 15 -2.83 -4.04 -1.78
CA MET A 15 -4.02 -4.49 -1.06
C MET A 15 -4.86 -3.32 -0.56
N ARG A 16 -4.22 -2.30 0.02
CA ARG A 16 -4.91 -1.07 0.47
C ARG A 16 -5.54 -0.31 -0.68
N LEU A 17 -4.91 -0.28 -1.85
CA LEU A 17 -5.47 0.36 -3.04
C LEU A 17 -6.73 -0.38 -3.52
N ILE A 18 -6.73 -1.72 -3.49
CA ILE A 18 -7.92 -2.53 -3.77
C ILE A 18 -9.03 -2.22 -2.76
N GLU A 19 -8.71 -2.17 -1.47
CA GLU A 19 -9.66 -1.79 -0.42
C GLU A 19 -10.23 -0.39 -0.67
N GLN A 20 -9.40 0.59 -1.01
CA GLN A 20 -9.82 1.95 -1.34
C GLN A 20 -10.81 1.96 -2.52
N HIS A 21 -10.51 1.23 -3.59
CA HIS A 21 -11.42 1.12 -4.74
C HIS A 21 -12.74 0.44 -4.36
N LEU A 22 -12.69 -0.63 -3.58
CA LEU A 22 -13.89 -1.30 -3.10
C LEU A 22 -14.73 -0.36 -2.25
N LEU A 23 -14.14 0.39 -1.32
CA LEU A 23 -14.85 1.36 -0.49
C LEU A 23 -15.52 2.46 -1.32
N VAL A 24 -14.76 3.06 -2.26
CA VAL A 24 -15.26 4.15 -3.11
C VAL A 24 -16.34 3.67 -4.07
N GLN A 25 -16.18 2.48 -4.67
CA GLN A 25 -17.09 1.99 -5.72
C GLN A 25 -18.32 1.27 -5.19
N SER A 26 -18.19 0.50 -4.11
CA SER A 26 -19.31 -0.28 -3.56
C SER A 26 -20.21 0.53 -2.64
N GLY A 27 -19.78 1.73 -2.22
CA GLY A 27 -20.52 2.55 -1.27
C GLY A 27 -20.68 1.88 0.10
N VAL A 28 -19.87 0.83 0.37
CA VAL A 28 -19.74 0.23 1.71
C VAL A 28 -19.06 1.28 2.58
N ILE A 29 -19.87 2.20 3.08
CA ILE A 29 -19.50 3.03 4.21
C ILE A 29 -19.34 2.04 5.34
N THR A 30 -18.16 2.06 5.90
CA THR A 30 -17.74 1.22 6.99
C THR A 30 -18.43 1.72 8.28
N SER A 31 -19.76 1.84 8.27
CA SER A 31 -20.58 2.15 9.43
C SER A 31 -20.61 0.98 10.41
N SER A 32 -19.98 -0.14 10.06
CA SER A 32 -19.62 -1.24 10.95
C SER A 32 -18.25 -1.07 11.63
N LEU A 33 -17.53 0.04 11.38
CA LEU A 33 -16.24 0.36 12.04
C LEU A 33 -16.46 1.17 13.31
N GLU A 34 -17.43 0.79 14.12
CA GLU A 34 -17.45 1.33 15.49
C GLU A 34 -16.19 0.89 16.26
N ASP A 35 -15.46 -0.14 15.76
CA ASP A 35 -14.21 -0.67 16.31
C ASP A 35 -13.01 -0.74 15.34
N GLU A 36 -13.14 -0.43 14.03
CA GLU A 36 -11.97 -0.48 13.14
C GLU A 36 -11.14 0.80 13.19
N ASP A 37 -9.83 0.59 13.20
CA ASP A 37 -8.78 1.56 13.44
C ASP A 37 -8.90 2.75 12.47
N PHE A 38 -9.30 3.92 12.97
CA PHE A 38 -9.32 5.17 12.20
C PHE A 38 -8.02 5.39 11.42
N PHE A 39 -6.89 4.99 12.00
CA PHE A 39 -5.59 5.03 11.34
C PHE A 39 -5.50 4.13 10.12
N LEU A 40 -6.03 2.90 10.20
CA LEU A 40 -6.08 1.99 9.05
C LEU A 40 -6.92 2.58 7.92
N PHE A 41 -8.08 3.15 8.24
CA PHE A 41 -8.90 3.84 7.23
C PHE A 41 -8.12 4.97 6.55
N MET A 42 -7.42 5.79 7.33
CA MET A 42 -6.57 6.85 6.79
C MET A 42 -5.43 6.30 5.91
N GLU A 43 -4.83 5.17 6.28
CA GLU A 43 -3.81 4.50 5.46
C GLU A 43 -4.38 3.97 4.15
N VAL A 44 -5.58 3.37 4.17
CA VAL A 44 -6.28 2.87 2.97
C VAL A 44 -6.62 4.03 2.04
N MET A 45 -7.16 5.12 2.58
CA MET A 45 -7.48 6.31 1.79
C MET A 45 -6.24 7.03 1.24
N ALA A 46 -5.07 6.84 1.85
CA ALA A 46 -3.80 7.38 1.38
C ALA A 46 -3.03 6.47 0.42
N ALA A 47 -3.55 5.26 0.12
CA ALA A 47 -2.89 4.29 -0.74
C ALA A 47 -2.63 4.86 -2.14
N LYS A 48 -1.45 4.56 -2.70
CA LYS A 48 -1.03 5.09 -4.01
C LYS A 48 -0.79 4.01 -5.05
N GLU A 49 -1.07 4.37 -6.29
CA GLU A 49 -0.62 3.64 -7.48
C GLU A 49 0.89 3.46 -7.48
N ARG A 50 1.37 2.37 -8.07
CA ARG A 50 2.78 1.98 -8.02
C ARG A 50 3.73 3.06 -8.53
N ASP A 51 3.31 3.77 -9.58
CA ASP A 51 4.12 4.81 -10.24
C ASP A 51 4.20 6.10 -9.41
N ASP A 52 3.28 6.31 -8.47
CA ASP A 52 3.20 7.49 -7.59
C ASP A 52 3.88 7.27 -6.23
N ARG A 53 4.46 6.08 -6.01
CA ARG A 53 5.13 5.72 -4.75
C ARG A 53 6.53 6.33 -4.70
N ALA A 54 6.89 6.83 -3.52
CA ALA A 54 8.26 7.23 -3.25
C ALA A 54 9.18 5.99 -3.27
N VAL A 55 10.28 6.06 -4.01
CA VAL A 55 11.30 5.01 -4.01
C VAL A 55 12.23 5.23 -2.81
N ASP A 56 12.46 4.18 -2.03
CA ASP A 56 13.45 4.22 -0.95
C ASP A 56 14.86 4.43 -1.55
N PRO A 57 15.65 5.42 -1.07
CA PRO A 57 16.97 5.70 -1.60
C PRO A 57 17.93 4.49 -1.57
N ALA A 58 17.84 3.64 -0.55
CA ALA A 58 18.69 2.46 -0.43
C ALA A 58 18.33 1.39 -1.47
N ASP A 59 17.05 1.27 -1.80
CA ASP A 59 16.58 0.30 -2.80
C ASP A 59 16.77 0.83 -4.22
N ALA A 60 16.63 2.15 -4.44
CA ALA A 60 17.07 2.81 -5.67
C ALA A 60 18.57 2.60 -5.92
N PHE A 61 19.39 2.72 -4.86
CA PHE A 61 20.83 2.49 -4.94
C PHE A 61 21.18 1.04 -5.31
N LYS A 62 20.47 0.04 -4.75
CA LYS A 62 20.64 -1.38 -5.12
C LYS A 62 20.24 -1.65 -6.57
N ALA A 63 19.12 -1.10 -7.02
CA ALA A 63 18.63 -1.26 -8.39
C ALA A 63 19.63 -0.68 -9.41
N MET A 64 20.22 0.50 -9.14
CA MET A 64 21.25 1.09 -10.00
C MET A 64 22.55 0.27 -10.07
N ARG A 65 22.86 -0.52 -9.04
CA ARG A 65 24.06 -1.37 -8.98
C ARG A 65 23.88 -2.76 -9.59
N GLY A 66 22.72 -3.06 -10.18
CA GLY A 66 22.44 -4.35 -10.82
C GLY A 66 22.12 -5.49 -9.83
N GLY A 67 21.67 -5.17 -8.61
CA GLY A 67 21.23 -6.17 -7.64
C GLY A 67 19.85 -6.72 -8.02
N ALA A 68 19.84 -7.92 -8.61
CA ALA A 68 18.66 -8.80 -8.69
C ALA A 68 18.49 -9.59 -7.38
#